data_AF-A0A4Q0Z257-F1
#
_entry.id   AF-A0A4Q0Z257-F1
#
_cell.length_a   1.000
_cell.length_b   1.000
_cell.length_c   1.000
_cell.angle_alpha   90.00
_cell.angle_beta   90.00
_cell.angle_gamma   90.00
#
_symmetry.space_group_name_H-M   'P 1'
#
loop_
_entity.id
_entity.type
_entity.pdbx_description
1 polymer ?
#
loop_
_entity_poly.entity_id
_entity_poly.type
_entity_poly.pdbx_seq_one_letter_code
_entity_poly.pdbx_strand_id
1 'polypeptide(L)'
;MYFKFKSKILKGLIGNSVHINDKLIVHGFTAGKGFGTTALTFLVKKAFNIHRFPLWEDRHFTEEFNRKNTYATLDNIIQHDEFINSIDEMVEEIKEIYTTTQTKLNIQYPNQSHVKLYRSLDHEYGVILLQMKEEASKNGNSYIEIGTDILNSFTDNRGKYGMIAKITIDVPKEDILYYDELFNDIMEYDEFVVMNRRMDGLLKIPIDCIRKSVNSFDIYDNSWYSKHMHQIFGVKKYNGKHNFINLSSCIHIKFFKLNTNRKKDGFIKKVLKKLAQCGT
;
A
#
# COMPACT_ATOMS: atom_id res chain seq x y z
N MET A 1 -2.80 16.80 -22.94
CA MET A 1 -4.05 17.23 -22.27
C MET A 1 -4.17 16.49 -20.94
N TYR A 2 -4.42 17.21 -19.85
CA TYR A 2 -4.61 16.64 -18.51
C TYR A 2 -6.06 16.19 -18.30
N PHE A 3 -6.26 15.18 -17.45
CA PHE A 3 -7.60 14.75 -17.04
C PHE A 3 -8.30 15.87 -16.26
N LYS A 4 -9.59 16.08 -16.54
CA LYS A 4 -10.41 17.10 -15.89
C LYS A 4 -11.37 16.42 -14.93
N PHE A 5 -11.19 16.70 -13.64
CA PHE A 5 -12.06 16.17 -12.60
C PHE A 5 -13.46 16.77 -12.65
N LYS A 6 -14.47 15.92 -12.47
CA LYS A 6 -15.88 16.25 -12.22
C LYS A 6 -16.11 16.34 -10.71
N SER A 7 -15.70 15.33 -9.94
CA SER A 7 -15.82 15.31 -8.49
C SER A 7 -14.67 16.04 -7.80
N LYS A 8 -15.01 17.08 -7.02
CA LYS A 8 -14.06 17.77 -6.14
C LYS A 8 -13.56 16.87 -5.01
N ILE A 9 -14.43 16.01 -4.49
CA ILE A 9 -14.10 15.03 -3.44
C ILE A 9 -13.04 14.08 -3.98
N LEU A 10 -13.30 13.43 -5.13
CA LEU A 10 -12.33 12.50 -5.71
C LEU A 10 -11.00 13.18 -6.01
N LYS A 11 -11.03 14.39 -6.58
CA LYS A 11 -9.82 15.18 -6.86
C LYS A 11 -8.95 15.33 -5.62
N GLY A 12 -9.53 15.70 -4.48
CA GLY A 12 -8.74 15.89 -3.26
C GLY A 12 -8.44 14.60 -2.49
N LEU A 13 -9.20 13.52 -2.69
CA LEU A 13 -8.83 12.18 -2.20
C LEU A 13 -7.62 11.61 -2.95
N ILE A 14 -7.50 11.85 -4.26
CA ILE A 14 -6.31 11.52 -5.04
C ILE A 14 -5.16 12.48 -4.70
N GLY A 15 -5.46 13.77 -4.58
CA GLY A 15 -4.48 14.80 -4.25
C GLY A 15 -4.22 14.95 -2.76
N ASN A 16 -3.90 16.18 -2.35
CA ASN A 16 -3.42 16.50 -1.01
C ASN A 16 -4.56 16.51 0.04
N SER A 17 -5.66 17.21 -0.23
CA SER A 17 -6.80 17.22 0.69
C SER A 17 -8.10 17.66 0.02
N VAL A 18 -9.22 17.37 0.68
CA VAL A 18 -10.55 17.89 0.35
C VAL A 18 -11.34 18.27 1.60
N HIS A 19 -12.13 19.33 1.50
CA HIS A 19 -13.20 19.62 2.44
C HIS A 19 -14.43 18.82 2.04
N ILE A 20 -14.88 17.93 2.92
CA ILE A 20 -16.18 17.25 2.78
C ILE A 20 -17.32 18.16 3.28
N ASN A 21 -16.99 19.12 4.15
CA ASN A 21 -17.83 20.25 4.54
C ASN A 21 -16.96 21.33 5.19
N ASP A 22 -17.58 22.40 5.70
CA ASP A 22 -16.90 23.53 6.35
C ASP A 22 -15.99 23.13 7.54
N LYS A 23 -16.23 21.96 8.15
CA LYS A 23 -15.58 21.51 9.38
C LYS A 23 -14.69 20.28 9.21
N LEU A 24 -14.80 19.56 8.08
CA LEU A 24 -14.14 18.28 7.86
C LEU A 24 -13.18 18.35 6.69
N ILE A 25 -11.89 18.46 7.02
CA ILE A 25 -10.78 18.33 6.06
C ILE A 25 -10.28 16.89 6.09
N VAL A 26 -10.21 16.29 4.90
CA VAL A 26 -9.71 14.94 4.70
C VAL A 26 -8.43 15.02 3.88
N HIS A 27 -7.32 14.56 4.45
CA HIS A 27 -6.06 14.40 3.74
C HIS A 27 -6.14 13.21 2.77
N GLY A 28 -5.88 13.49 1.50
CA GLY A 28 -5.90 12.53 0.41
C GLY A 28 -4.60 11.72 0.32
N PHE A 29 -4.48 10.97 -0.77
CA PHE A 29 -3.43 9.99 -0.97
C PHE A 29 -2.02 10.60 -1.00
N THR A 30 -1.85 11.78 -1.61
CA THR A 30 -0.52 12.40 -1.76
C THR A 30 -0.04 13.10 -0.49
N ALA A 31 -0.94 13.40 0.46
CA ALA A 31 -0.59 13.89 1.79
C ALA A 31 -0.06 12.81 2.73
N GLY A 32 -0.13 11.55 2.32
CA GLY A 32 0.22 10.39 3.12
C GLY A 32 -0.98 9.51 3.44
N LYS A 33 -0.76 8.56 4.33
CA LYS A 33 -1.71 7.48 4.59
C LYS A 33 -2.67 7.84 5.72
N GLY A 34 -3.88 8.24 5.34
CA GLY A 34 -4.93 8.69 6.26
C GLY A 34 -6.32 8.14 5.92
N PHE A 35 -7.36 8.77 6.47
CA PHE A 35 -8.73 8.40 6.14
C PHE A 35 -9.11 8.70 4.69
N GLY A 36 -8.52 9.71 4.04
CA GLY A 36 -8.74 9.94 2.62
C GLY A 36 -8.19 8.81 1.75
N THR A 37 -7.03 8.24 2.09
CA THR A 37 -6.53 7.01 1.46
C THR A 37 -7.51 5.85 1.65
N THR A 38 -8.11 5.74 2.85
CA THR A 38 -9.07 4.68 3.16
C THR A 38 -10.33 4.81 2.30
N ALA A 39 -10.86 6.03 2.19
CA ALA A 39 -12.01 6.34 1.34
C ALA A 39 -11.70 6.09 -0.15
N LEU A 40 -10.53 6.53 -0.63
CA LEU A 40 -10.09 6.26 -2.00
C LEU A 40 -9.96 4.75 -2.27
N THR A 41 -9.32 4.00 -1.36
CA THR A 41 -9.21 2.54 -1.49
C THR A 41 -10.59 1.88 -1.54
N PHE A 42 -11.55 2.33 -0.73
CA PHE A 42 -12.93 1.83 -0.81
C PHE A 42 -13.57 2.07 -2.19
N LEU A 43 -13.44 3.29 -2.73
CA LEU A 43 -13.96 3.63 -4.06
C LEU A 43 -13.30 2.78 -5.16
N VAL A 44 -11.98 2.58 -5.09
CA VAL A 44 -11.23 1.72 -6.03
C VAL A 44 -11.68 0.26 -5.92
N LYS A 45 -11.89 -0.27 -4.71
CA LYS A 45 -12.46 -1.62 -4.51
C LYS A 45 -13.81 -1.76 -5.20
N LYS A 46 -14.69 -0.77 -5.05
CA LYS A 46 -16.00 -0.74 -5.69
C LYS A 46 -15.89 -0.64 -7.21
N ALA A 47 -14.99 0.20 -7.74
CA ALA A 47 -14.80 0.40 -9.17
C ALA A 47 -14.31 -0.85 -9.91
N PHE A 48 -13.41 -1.62 -9.30
CA PHE A 48 -12.76 -2.78 -9.93
C PHE A 48 -13.16 -4.13 -9.30
N ASN A 49 -14.18 -4.15 -8.44
CA ASN A 49 -14.67 -5.34 -7.76
C ASN A 49 -13.54 -6.12 -7.03
N ILE A 50 -12.66 -5.40 -6.33
CA ILE A 50 -11.51 -6.00 -5.61
C ILE A 50 -11.94 -6.45 -4.22
N HIS A 51 -11.77 -7.75 -3.95
CA HIS A 51 -12.08 -8.37 -2.66
C HIS A 51 -10.81 -8.97 -2.05
N ARG A 52 -10.49 -8.58 -0.80
CA ARG A 52 -9.43 -9.21 -0.01
C ARG A 52 -10.03 -10.26 0.91
N PHE A 53 -9.23 -11.25 1.30
CA PHE A 53 -9.60 -12.09 2.43
C PHE A 53 -9.69 -11.24 3.70
N PRO A 54 -10.64 -11.52 4.61
CA PRO A 54 -10.79 -10.73 5.84
C PRO A 54 -9.53 -10.63 6.71
N LEU A 55 -8.65 -11.64 6.65
CA LEU A 55 -7.38 -11.66 7.38
C LEU A 55 -6.24 -10.89 6.68
N TRP A 56 -6.47 -10.41 5.46
CA TRP A 56 -5.48 -9.80 4.55
C TRP A 56 -6.00 -8.49 3.97
N GLU A 57 -6.94 -7.87 4.67
CA GLU A 57 -7.47 -6.56 4.31
C GLU A 57 -6.40 -5.48 4.47
N ASP A 58 -6.51 -4.38 3.70
CA ASP A 58 -5.59 -3.25 3.84
C ASP A 58 -5.56 -2.77 5.29
N ARG A 59 -4.36 -2.41 5.77
CA ARG A 59 -4.13 -1.99 7.17
C ARG A 59 -5.01 -0.81 7.60
N HIS A 60 -5.43 0.01 6.65
CA HIS A 60 -6.30 1.17 6.87
C HIS A 60 -7.72 0.80 7.32
N PHE A 61 -8.14 -0.44 7.10
CA PHE A 61 -9.42 -0.96 7.60
C PHE A 61 -9.28 -1.67 8.96
N THR A 62 -8.11 -1.67 9.58
CA THR A 62 -7.91 -2.32 10.88
C THR A 62 -8.35 -1.42 12.04
N GLU A 63 -8.88 -2.05 13.09
CA GLU A 63 -9.34 -1.36 14.29
C GLU A 63 -8.25 -0.48 14.93
N GLU A 64 -6.98 -0.90 14.88
CA GLU A 64 -5.87 -0.12 15.42
C GLU A 64 -5.63 1.19 14.66
N PHE A 65 -5.84 1.20 13.34
CA PHE A 65 -5.74 2.42 12.55
C PHE A 65 -6.84 3.41 12.94
N ASN A 66 -8.07 2.91 13.13
CA ASN A 66 -9.24 3.72 13.47
C ASN A 66 -9.22 4.27 14.91
N ARG A 67 -8.55 3.60 15.86
CA ARG A 67 -8.49 4.03 17.27
C ARG A 67 -7.60 5.25 17.55
N LYS A 68 -6.84 5.76 16.57
CA LYS A 68 -5.81 6.80 16.79
C LYS A 68 -6.23 8.24 16.47
N ASN A 69 -7.48 8.52 16.09
CA ASN A 69 -7.88 9.87 15.69
C ASN A 69 -9.09 10.39 16.50
N THR A 70 -8.95 11.57 17.11
CA THR A 70 -9.93 12.17 18.02
C THR A 70 -10.82 13.24 17.39
N TYR A 71 -10.55 13.71 16.17
CA TYR A 71 -11.26 14.84 15.54
C TYR A 71 -11.93 14.54 14.19
N ALA A 72 -11.47 13.53 13.47
CA ALA A 72 -12.12 12.99 12.29
C ALA A 72 -12.12 11.46 12.42
N THR A 73 -13.26 10.83 12.31
CA THR A 73 -13.36 9.37 12.18
C THR A 73 -13.61 9.03 10.72
N LEU A 74 -13.24 7.81 10.31
CA LEU A 74 -13.68 7.28 9.02
C LEU A 74 -15.21 7.37 8.89
N ASP A 75 -15.93 7.11 9.99
CA ASP A 75 -17.39 7.23 10.09
C ASP A 75 -17.88 8.62 9.65
N ASN A 76 -17.24 9.71 10.10
CA ASN A 76 -17.64 11.07 9.70
C ASN A 76 -17.50 11.33 8.21
N ILE A 77 -16.63 10.60 7.51
CA ILE A 77 -16.43 10.74 6.06
C ILE A 77 -17.44 9.86 5.32
N ILE A 78 -17.49 8.57 5.65
CA ILE A 78 -18.30 7.59 4.90
C ILE A 78 -19.80 7.70 5.19
N GLN A 79 -20.18 8.33 6.30
CA GLN A 79 -21.59 8.58 6.67
C GLN A 79 -22.07 9.98 6.24
N HIS A 80 -21.19 10.82 5.67
CA HIS A 80 -21.59 12.16 5.25
C HIS A 80 -22.42 12.11 3.95
N ASP A 81 -23.56 12.79 3.93
CA ASP A 81 -24.50 12.77 2.80
C ASP A 81 -23.83 13.16 1.47
N GLU A 82 -22.99 14.20 1.47
CA GLU A 82 -22.27 14.61 0.25
C GLU A 82 -21.35 13.50 -0.28
N PHE A 83 -20.66 12.79 0.62
CA PHE A 83 -19.81 11.67 0.21
C PHE A 83 -20.66 10.52 -0.34
N ILE A 84 -21.69 10.11 0.42
CA ILE A 84 -22.58 8.98 0.06
C ILE A 84 -23.24 9.22 -1.29
N ASN A 85 -23.83 10.40 -1.49
CA ASN A 85 -24.58 10.74 -2.70
C ASN A 85 -23.68 10.83 -3.93
N SER A 86 -22.37 11.05 -3.75
CA SER A 86 -21.38 11.11 -4.83
C SER A 86 -20.62 9.78 -5.05
N ILE A 87 -20.89 8.71 -4.30
CA ILE A 87 -20.11 7.45 -4.42
C ILE A 87 -20.13 6.91 -5.85
N ASP A 88 -21.31 6.77 -6.46
CA ASP A 88 -21.43 6.13 -7.77
C ASP A 88 -20.80 6.99 -8.87
N GLU A 89 -20.95 8.32 -8.79
CA GLU A 89 -20.26 9.26 -9.69
C GLU A 89 -18.74 9.14 -9.56
N MET A 90 -18.21 9.12 -8.33
CA MET A 90 -16.77 8.99 -8.09
C MET A 90 -16.24 7.63 -8.56
N VAL A 91 -17.03 6.56 -8.44
CA VAL A 91 -16.67 5.22 -8.94
C VAL A 91 -16.57 5.21 -10.46
N GLU A 92 -17.54 5.79 -11.16
CA GLU A 92 -17.47 5.90 -12.62
C GLU A 92 -16.33 6.80 -13.07
N GLU A 93 -16.09 7.91 -12.36
CA GLU A 93 -14.96 8.79 -12.64
C GLU A 93 -13.59 8.10 -12.44
N ILE A 94 -13.45 7.23 -11.43
CA ILE A 94 -12.25 6.37 -11.26
C ILE A 94 -12.04 5.45 -12.48
N LYS A 95 -13.12 4.89 -13.05
CA LYS A 95 -13.03 4.06 -14.26
C LYS A 95 -12.63 4.89 -15.48
N GLU A 96 -13.10 6.13 -15.59
CA GLU A 96 -12.70 7.07 -16.64
C GLU A 96 -11.22 7.46 -16.51
N ILE A 97 -10.75 7.74 -15.29
CA ILE A 97 -9.33 7.99 -14.97
C ILE A 97 -8.50 6.81 -15.45
N TYR A 98 -8.87 5.59 -15.03
CA TYR A 98 -8.15 4.37 -15.42
C TYR A 98 -8.14 4.17 -16.94
N THR A 99 -9.28 4.34 -17.61
CA THR A 99 -9.36 4.21 -19.08
C THR A 99 -8.42 5.20 -19.77
N THR A 100 -8.41 6.44 -19.29
CA THR A 100 -7.50 7.49 -19.81
C THR A 100 -6.04 7.14 -19.56
N THR A 101 -5.71 6.61 -18.38
CA THR A 101 -4.38 6.09 -18.04
C THR A 101 -3.97 5.00 -19.00
N GLN A 102 -4.81 4.01 -19.25
CA GLN A 102 -4.50 2.91 -20.17
C GLN A 102 -4.25 3.42 -21.60
N THR A 103 -5.06 4.38 -22.08
CA THR A 103 -4.82 5.02 -23.38
C THR A 103 -3.45 5.70 -23.44
N LYS A 104 -3.08 6.49 -22.43
CA LYS A 104 -1.78 7.17 -22.40
C LYS A 104 -0.61 6.19 -22.31
N LEU A 105 -0.69 5.17 -21.43
CA LEU A 105 0.35 4.15 -21.30
C LEU A 105 0.57 3.38 -22.60
N ASN A 106 -0.49 3.13 -23.37
CA ASN A 106 -0.37 2.46 -24.68
C ASN A 106 0.30 3.32 -25.74
N ILE A 107 0.17 4.65 -25.65
CA ILE A 107 0.88 5.59 -26.53
C ILE A 107 2.35 5.71 -26.10
N GLN A 108 2.62 5.83 -24.80
CA GLN A 108 3.97 6.09 -24.27
C GLN A 108 4.88 4.87 -24.27
N TYR A 109 4.33 3.68 -24.05
CA TYR A 109 5.06 2.43 -24.03
C TYR A 109 4.52 1.50 -25.13
N PRO A 110 4.71 1.83 -26.42
CA PRO A 110 4.17 1.03 -27.52
C PRO A 110 4.78 -0.37 -27.50
N ASN A 111 3.96 -1.39 -27.78
CA ASN A 111 4.35 -2.81 -27.80
C ASN A 111 4.88 -3.38 -26.48
N GLN A 112 4.73 -2.66 -25.36
CA GLN A 112 5.05 -3.16 -24.03
C GLN A 112 3.77 -3.44 -23.25
N SER A 113 3.70 -4.58 -22.53
CA SER A 113 2.58 -4.90 -21.63
C SER A 113 2.77 -4.36 -20.21
N HIS A 114 3.96 -3.86 -19.92
CA HIS A 114 4.40 -3.46 -18.58
C HIS A 114 5.16 -2.13 -18.63
N VAL A 115 5.32 -1.53 -17.45
CA VAL A 115 6.18 -0.38 -17.21
C VAL A 115 7.20 -0.78 -16.15
N LYS A 116 8.49 -0.53 -16.41
CA LYS A 116 9.53 -0.75 -15.41
C LYS A 116 9.46 0.33 -14.34
N LEU A 117 9.09 -0.06 -13.13
CA LEU A 117 8.90 0.84 -12.00
C LEU A 117 9.84 0.50 -10.84
N TYR A 118 10.06 1.50 -10.01
CA TYR A 118 10.97 1.50 -8.89
C TYR A 118 10.25 1.85 -7.60
N ARG A 119 10.70 1.23 -6.51
CA ARG A 119 10.35 1.63 -5.15
C ARG A 119 11.58 1.62 -4.28
N SER A 120 11.89 2.75 -3.68
CA SER A 120 12.91 2.83 -2.64
C SER A 120 12.26 2.74 -1.26
N LEU A 121 12.93 2.04 -0.35
CA LEU A 121 12.51 1.84 1.03
C LEU A 121 13.65 2.23 1.96
N ASP A 122 13.30 3.02 2.98
CA ASP A 122 14.22 3.47 4.02
C ASP A 122 14.00 2.76 5.35
N HIS A 123 14.87 3.08 6.31
CA HIS A 123 14.81 2.67 7.69
C HIS A 123 14.55 1.16 7.85
N GLU A 124 13.69 0.77 8.78
CA GLU A 124 13.42 -0.62 9.13
C GLU A 124 12.82 -1.41 7.95
N TYR A 125 12.03 -0.79 7.06
CA TYR A 125 11.49 -1.47 5.88
C TYR A 125 12.59 -1.87 4.90
N GLY A 126 13.54 -0.97 4.62
CA GLY A 126 14.67 -1.27 3.76
C GLY A 126 15.55 -2.38 4.34
N VAL A 127 15.82 -2.34 5.65
CA VAL A 127 16.60 -3.37 6.35
C VAL A 127 15.89 -4.73 6.30
N ILE A 128 14.60 -4.79 6.63
CA ILE A 128 13.83 -6.04 6.62
C ILE A 128 13.76 -6.62 5.21
N LEU A 129 13.56 -5.78 4.18
CA LEU A 129 13.54 -6.25 2.80
C LEU A 129 14.86 -6.95 2.41
N LEU A 130 16.01 -6.36 2.80
CA LEU A 130 17.32 -6.94 2.55
C LEU A 130 17.55 -8.23 3.35
N GLN A 131 17.09 -8.31 4.61
CA GLN A 131 17.13 -9.53 5.42
C GLN A 131 16.29 -10.65 4.79
N MET A 132 15.07 -10.35 4.36
CA MET A 132 14.19 -11.30 3.67
C MET A 132 14.84 -11.80 2.38
N LYS A 133 15.45 -10.91 1.60
CA LYS A 133 16.22 -11.28 0.40
C LYS A 133 17.35 -12.26 0.75
N GLU A 134 18.15 -11.95 1.77
CA GLU A 134 19.27 -12.79 2.19
C GLU A 134 18.81 -14.17 2.65
N GLU A 135 17.75 -14.23 3.46
CA GLU A 135 17.14 -15.47 3.92
C GLU A 135 16.57 -16.30 2.77
N ALA A 136 15.84 -15.66 1.83
CA ALA A 136 15.35 -16.32 0.63
C ALA A 136 16.48 -16.91 -0.19
N SER A 137 17.57 -16.15 -0.40
CA SER A 137 18.75 -16.63 -1.12
C SER A 137 19.41 -17.83 -0.41
N LYS A 138 19.55 -17.79 0.93
CA LYS A 138 20.13 -18.89 1.71
C LYS A 138 19.28 -20.16 1.64
N ASN A 139 17.97 -20.00 1.57
CA ASN A 139 17.01 -21.11 1.49
C ASN A 139 16.75 -21.59 0.05
N GLY A 140 17.45 -21.04 -0.95
CA GLY A 140 17.27 -21.41 -2.37
C GLY A 140 15.97 -20.90 -3.00
N ASN A 141 15.30 -19.92 -2.39
CA ASN A 141 14.09 -19.30 -2.92
C ASN A 141 14.47 -18.18 -3.91
N SER A 142 13.82 -18.15 -5.08
CA SER A 142 14.03 -17.11 -6.10
C SER A 142 13.23 -15.84 -5.88
N TYR A 143 12.37 -15.79 -4.86
CA TYR A 143 11.50 -14.65 -4.58
C TYR A 143 11.17 -14.55 -3.08
N ILE A 144 10.63 -13.39 -2.70
CA ILE A 144 9.96 -13.17 -1.41
C ILE A 144 8.51 -12.74 -1.65
N GLU A 145 7.67 -12.90 -0.63
CA GLU A 145 6.29 -12.41 -0.62
C GLU A 145 6.11 -11.40 0.50
N ILE A 146 5.54 -10.24 0.16
CA ILE A 146 5.26 -9.16 1.11
C ILE A 146 3.79 -8.77 1.02
N GLY A 147 3.15 -8.55 2.16
CA GLY A 147 1.80 -7.97 2.20
C GLY A 147 1.85 -6.49 1.82
N THR A 148 0.99 -6.08 0.89
CA THR A 148 0.87 -4.68 0.47
C THR A 148 -0.59 -4.21 0.46
N ASP A 149 -0.78 -2.90 0.59
CA ASP A 149 -2.09 -2.27 0.41
C ASP A 149 -2.59 -2.47 -1.03
N ILE A 150 -3.87 -2.22 -1.30
CA ILE A 150 -4.41 -2.19 -2.67
C ILE A 150 -3.73 -1.07 -3.45
N LEU A 151 -3.56 0.12 -2.86
CA LEU A 151 -2.95 1.27 -3.53
C LEU A 151 -1.50 1.48 -3.08
N ASN A 152 -0.57 1.29 -4.02
CA ASN A 152 0.87 1.43 -3.80
C ASN A 152 1.46 2.52 -4.70
N SER A 153 2.50 3.21 -4.22
CA SER A 153 3.17 4.26 -5.00
C SER A 153 4.50 3.74 -5.52
N PHE A 154 4.74 3.91 -6.81
CA PHE A 154 6.01 3.62 -7.46
C PHE A 154 6.49 4.84 -8.22
N THR A 155 7.68 4.76 -8.80
CA THR A 155 8.22 5.79 -9.68
C THR A 155 8.95 5.15 -10.85
N ASP A 156 8.95 5.78 -12.02
CA ASP A 156 9.80 5.40 -13.14
C ASP A 156 11.16 6.13 -13.12
N ASN A 157 11.33 7.08 -12.19
CA ASN A 157 12.60 7.77 -11.98
C ASN A 157 13.55 6.94 -11.12
N ARG A 158 14.62 6.43 -11.75
CA ARG A 158 15.62 5.58 -11.08
C ARG A 158 16.36 6.31 -9.93
N GLY A 159 16.50 7.62 -9.99
CA GLY A 159 17.26 8.44 -9.04
C GLY A 159 16.43 8.95 -7.85
N LYS A 160 15.10 8.88 -7.93
CA LYS A 160 14.22 9.37 -6.87
C LYS A 160 14.35 8.48 -5.62
N TYR A 161 14.46 9.12 -4.45
CA TYR A 161 14.58 8.50 -3.13
C TYR A 161 15.82 7.59 -2.97
N GLY A 162 17.00 8.17 -2.73
CA GLY A 162 18.19 7.43 -2.30
C GLY A 162 17.98 6.86 -0.89
N MET A 163 17.56 5.59 -0.79
CA MET A 163 17.25 4.93 0.49
C MET A 163 18.05 3.64 0.65
N ILE A 164 17.80 2.89 1.73
CA ILE A 164 18.54 1.66 2.08
C ILE A 164 18.36 0.55 1.05
N ALA A 165 17.13 0.29 0.62
CA ALA A 165 16.82 -0.78 -0.32
C ALA A 165 15.97 -0.26 -1.48
N LYS A 166 16.13 -0.89 -2.64
CA LYS A 166 15.41 -0.56 -3.86
C LYS A 166 14.85 -1.81 -4.50
N ILE A 167 13.56 -1.74 -4.85
CA ILE A 167 12.84 -2.72 -5.66
C ILE A 167 12.76 -2.18 -7.09
N THR A 168 13.03 -3.02 -8.07
CA THR A 168 12.84 -2.75 -9.51
C THR A 168 11.99 -3.85 -10.09
N ILE A 169 10.76 -3.55 -10.53
CA ILE A 169 9.82 -4.54 -11.03
C ILE A 169 9.17 -4.04 -12.33
N ASP A 170 8.83 -5.00 -13.20
CA ASP A 170 8.03 -4.75 -14.38
C ASP A 170 6.55 -4.87 -13.97
N VAL A 171 5.86 -3.73 -13.90
CA VAL A 171 4.45 -3.64 -13.47
C VAL A 171 3.54 -3.73 -14.69
N PRO A 172 2.58 -4.66 -14.75
CA PRO A 172 1.60 -4.71 -15.82
C PRO A 172 0.84 -3.38 -15.95
N LYS A 173 0.66 -2.88 -17.18
CA LYS A 173 -0.08 -1.62 -17.41
C LYS A 173 -1.48 -1.65 -16.82
N GLU A 174 -2.14 -2.80 -16.88
CA GLU A 174 -3.49 -3.01 -16.34
C GLU A 174 -3.59 -2.85 -14.82
N ASP A 175 -2.46 -2.93 -14.11
CA ASP A 175 -2.39 -2.72 -12.66
C ASP A 175 -2.06 -1.26 -12.32
N ILE A 176 -1.75 -0.39 -13.29
CA ILE A 176 -1.51 1.03 -13.06
C ILE A 176 -2.86 1.77 -13.08
N LEU A 177 -3.21 2.38 -11.95
CA LEU A 177 -4.46 3.12 -11.80
C LEU A 177 -4.37 4.51 -12.45
N TYR A 178 -3.35 5.27 -12.08
CA TYR A 178 -3.01 6.57 -12.63
C TYR A 178 -1.55 6.91 -12.30
N TYR A 179 -1.03 7.96 -12.92
CA TYR A 179 0.31 8.50 -12.69
C TYR A 179 0.32 10.01 -12.95
N ASP A 180 1.39 10.67 -12.52
CA ASP A 180 1.50 12.13 -12.43
C ASP A 180 1.15 12.87 -13.73
N GLU A 181 1.63 12.41 -14.89
CA GLU A 181 1.36 13.07 -16.17
C GLU A 181 -0.12 13.07 -16.57
N LEU A 182 -0.98 12.30 -15.90
CA LEU A 182 -2.42 12.39 -16.11
C LEU A 182 -2.98 13.71 -15.59
N PHE A 183 -2.40 14.26 -14.53
CA PHE A 183 -2.93 15.37 -13.77
C PHE A 183 -2.04 16.61 -13.85
N ASN A 184 -2.62 17.77 -13.52
CA ASN A 184 -1.85 19.00 -13.36
C ASN A 184 -1.80 19.38 -11.88
N ASP A 185 -0.62 19.28 -11.27
CA ASP A 185 -0.33 19.71 -9.89
C ASP A 185 -1.19 19.04 -8.80
N ILE A 186 -1.51 17.75 -8.96
CA ILE A 186 -2.32 16.97 -7.98
C ILE A 186 -1.46 16.00 -7.18
N MET A 187 -0.44 15.41 -7.80
CA MET A 187 0.44 14.41 -7.22
C MET A 187 1.90 14.73 -7.48
N GLU A 188 2.81 14.09 -6.76
CA GLU A 188 4.24 14.32 -6.95
C GLU A 188 4.69 13.89 -8.35
N TYR A 189 5.65 14.62 -8.93
CA TYR A 189 6.26 14.25 -10.20
C TYR A 189 6.85 12.84 -10.19
N ASP A 190 6.77 12.15 -11.31
CA ASP A 190 7.25 10.78 -11.53
C ASP A 190 6.57 9.72 -10.63
N GLU A 191 5.41 10.00 -10.02
CA GLU A 191 4.68 9.03 -9.19
C GLU A 191 3.67 8.22 -10.01
N PHE A 192 3.67 6.90 -9.78
CA PHE A 192 2.72 5.95 -10.34
C PHE A 192 1.94 5.30 -9.20
N VAL A 193 0.61 5.28 -9.29
CA VAL A 193 -0.25 4.55 -8.35
C VAL A 193 -0.64 3.21 -8.96
N VAL A 194 -0.20 2.15 -8.30
CA VAL A 194 -0.32 0.76 -8.74
C VAL A 194 -1.26 0.00 -7.81
N MET A 195 -2.19 -0.74 -8.41
CA MET A 195 -3.15 -1.60 -7.75
C MET A 195 -2.55 -2.98 -7.46
N ASN A 196 -2.68 -3.46 -6.24
CA ASN A 196 -2.57 -4.87 -5.92
C ASN A 196 -3.97 -5.49 -5.82
N ARG A 197 -4.39 -6.22 -6.86
CA ARG A 197 -5.73 -6.82 -6.96
C ARG A 197 -5.87 -8.22 -6.35
N ARG A 198 -4.81 -8.80 -5.79
CA ARG A 198 -4.83 -10.20 -5.33
C ARG A 198 -5.74 -10.40 -4.11
N MET A 199 -6.38 -11.55 -3.93
CA MET A 199 -7.21 -11.73 -2.72
C MET A 199 -6.39 -11.82 -1.43
N ASP A 200 -5.14 -12.27 -1.53
CA ASP A 200 -4.22 -12.47 -0.42
C ASP A 200 -3.34 -11.25 -0.10
N GLY A 201 -3.44 -10.12 -0.79
CA GLY A 201 -2.58 -8.98 -0.43
C GLY A 201 -1.09 -9.16 -0.71
N LEU A 202 -0.64 -10.30 -1.24
CA LEU A 202 0.79 -10.62 -1.34
C LEU A 202 1.39 -10.18 -2.66
N LEU A 203 2.36 -9.29 -2.62
CA LEU A 203 3.22 -8.99 -3.76
C LEU A 203 4.42 -9.94 -3.75
N LYS A 204 4.58 -10.68 -4.85
CA LYS A 204 5.73 -11.55 -5.11
C LYS A 204 6.85 -10.73 -5.75
N ILE A 205 8.00 -10.67 -5.09
CA ILE A 205 9.16 -9.89 -5.55
C ILE A 205 10.33 -10.86 -5.80
N PRO A 206 10.79 -11.01 -7.05
CA PRO A 206 12.03 -11.73 -7.35
C PRO A 206 13.23 -11.16 -6.57
N ILE A 207 14.12 -12.01 -6.05
CA ILE A 207 15.22 -11.53 -5.20
C ILE A 207 16.26 -10.69 -5.96
N ASP A 208 16.39 -10.86 -7.27
CA ASP A 208 17.26 -10.11 -8.18
C ASP A 208 16.73 -8.69 -8.48
N CYS A 209 15.42 -8.49 -8.33
CA CYS A 209 14.75 -7.19 -8.36
C CYS A 209 15.04 -6.32 -7.13
N ILE A 210 15.60 -6.89 -6.05
CA ILE A 210 15.90 -6.18 -4.80
C ILE A 210 17.39 -5.83 -4.74
N ARG A 211 17.73 -4.56 -4.58
CA ARG A 211 19.12 -4.10 -4.49
C ARG A 211 19.33 -3.23 -3.26
N LYS A 212 20.50 -3.34 -2.64
CA LYS A 212 20.99 -2.30 -1.74
C LYS A 212 21.20 -1.04 -2.58
N SER A 213 20.64 0.08 -2.17
CA SER A 213 20.86 1.34 -2.87
C SER A 213 22.15 1.98 -2.34
N VAL A 214 23.04 2.35 -3.25
CA VAL A 214 24.42 2.78 -2.95
C VAL A 214 24.44 4.21 -2.37
N ASN A 215 23.34 4.95 -2.46
CA ASN A 215 23.23 6.31 -1.89
C ASN A 215 23.00 6.33 -0.37
N SER A 216 23.11 5.20 0.32
CA SER A 216 23.13 5.20 1.78
C SER A 216 24.44 5.81 2.28
N PHE A 217 24.49 7.13 2.42
CA PHE A 217 25.24 7.82 3.46
C PHE A 217 26.54 7.13 3.93
N ASP A 218 27.61 7.25 3.13
CA ASP A 218 28.99 7.22 3.66
C ASP A 218 29.29 8.46 4.55
N ILE A 219 28.29 9.26 4.95
CA ILE A 219 28.48 10.60 5.54
C ILE A 219 27.74 10.85 6.87
N TYR A 220 26.80 10.01 7.33
CA TYR A 220 26.29 10.14 8.71
C TYR A 220 26.82 9.00 9.58
N ASP A 221 27.94 9.33 10.22
CA ASP A 221 28.47 8.78 11.46
C ASP A 221 27.96 7.37 11.83
N ASN A 222 28.87 6.41 11.70
CA ASN A 222 28.73 5.01 12.08
C ASN A 222 28.16 4.80 13.51
N SER A 223 28.00 5.83 14.34
CA SER A 223 27.41 5.72 15.67
C SER A 223 25.91 5.40 15.68
N TRP A 224 25.04 6.00 14.86
CA TRP A 224 23.60 5.67 14.90
C TRP A 224 23.31 4.32 14.27
N TYR A 225 23.90 4.06 13.09
CA TYR A 225 23.68 2.84 12.32
C TYR A 225 24.24 1.62 13.04
N SER A 226 25.46 1.67 13.61
CA SER A 226 26.01 0.52 14.38
C SER A 226 25.24 0.27 15.68
N LYS A 227 24.78 1.33 16.35
CA LYS A 227 24.09 1.25 17.64
C LYS A 227 22.63 0.79 17.49
N HIS A 228 21.97 1.11 16.37
CA HIS A 228 20.63 0.60 16.06
C HIS A 228 20.67 -0.69 15.25
N MET A 229 21.73 -1.02 14.51
CA MET A 229 21.91 -2.35 13.92
C MET A 229 21.98 -3.41 15.03
N HIS A 230 22.66 -3.18 16.16
CA HIS A 230 22.61 -4.15 17.27
C HIS A 230 21.22 -4.27 17.93
N GLN A 231 20.39 -3.22 17.91
CA GLN A 231 19.00 -3.29 18.41
C GLN A 231 18.01 -3.88 17.38
N ILE A 232 18.22 -3.63 16.08
CA ILE A 232 17.40 -4.11 14.95
C ILE A 232 17.80 -5.54 14.56
N PHE A 233 19.07 -5.94 14.68
CA PHE A 233 19.50 -7.35 14.65
C PHE A 233 19.25 -8.07 15.99
N GLY A 234 18.90 -7.32 17.04
CA GLY A 234 18.25 -7.83 18.25
C GLY A 234 16.78 -8.22 18.02
N VAL A 235 16.23 -8.02 16.82
CA VAL A 235 14.96 -8.62 16.42
C VAL A 235 15.17 -10.13 16.37
N LYS A 236 14.69 -10.81 17.43
CA LYS A 236 14.61 -12.26 17.53
C LYS A 236 14.27 -12.86 16.17
N LYS A 237 15.08 -13.83 15.70
CA LYS A 237 14.77 -14.74 14.56
C LYS A 237 13.26 -14.94 14.47
N TYR A 238 12.66 -14.42 13.40
CA TYR A 238 11.23 -14.15 13.38
C TYR A 238 10.49 -15.22 12.57
N ASN A 239 9.77 -16.11 13.28
CA ASN A 239 9.04 -17.25 12.70
C ASN A 239 7.68 -16.88 12.05
N GLY A 240 7.50 -15.63 11.59
CA GLY A 240 6.24 -15.19 10.96
C GLY A 240 6.20 -15.54 9.47
N LYS A 241 5.08 -16.09 8.97
CA LYS A 241 4.94 -16.49 7.55
C LYS A 241 4.84 -15.32 6.55
N HIS A 242 4.44 -14.11 6.98
CA HIS A 242 4.23 -12.97 6.08
C HIS A 242 4.61 -11.64 6.76
N ASN A 243 5.30 -10.76 6.01
CA ASN A 243 5.68 -9.42 6.44
C ASN A 243 4.88 -8.38 5.65
N PHE A 244 4.34 -7.37 6.33
CA PHE A 244 3.73 -6.22 5.67
C PHE A 244 4.79 -5.15 5.48
N ILE A 245 5.06 -4.78 4.22
CA ILE A 245 5.99 -3.70 3.89
C ILE A 245 5.20 -2.60 3.20
N ASN A 246 5.31 -1.37 3.72
CA ASN A 246 4.64 -0.22 3.16
C ASN A 246 5.37 0.27 1.90
N LEU A 247 4.82 -0.02 0.72
CA LEU A 247 5.33 0.52 -0.55
C LEU A 247 4.70 1.87 -0.93
N SER A 248 4.04 2.60 -0.03
CA SER A 248 3.32 3.84 -0.36
C SER A 248 3.46 4.95 0.68
N SER A 249 4.69 5.45 0.82
CA SER A 249 5.16 6.61 1.62
C SER A 249 5.62 6.29 3.06
N CYS A 250 6.81 6.80 3.37
CA CYS A 250 7.33 7.06 4.72
C CYS A 250 6.31 7.95 5.41
N ILE A 251 5.77 7.66 6.60
CA ILE A 251 6.42 7.75 7.91
C ILE A 251 5.62 6.86 8.90
N HIS A 252 6.29 6.38 9.96
CA HIS A 252 5.80 5.60 11.11
C HIS A 252 5.44 4.11 10.89
N ILE A 253 6.19 3.23 11.56
CA ILE A 253 5.96 1.78 11.60
C ILE A 253 5.62 1.34 13.02
N LYS A 254 4.55 0.55 13.14
CA LYS A 254 4.45 -0.52 14.13
C LYS A 254 4.43 -1.84 13.38
N PHE A 255 5.33 -2.75 13.72
CA PHE A 255 5.29 -4.12 13.23
C PHE A 255 4.15 -4.87 13.90
N PHE A 256 3.20 -5.36 13.11
CA PHE A 256 2.18 -6.26 13.62
C PHE A 256 2.72 -7.68 13.67
N LYS A 257 2.94 -8.16 14.88
CA LYS A 257 3.02 -9.58 15.14
C LYS A 257 1.61 -10.14 14.98
N LEU A 258 1.36 -10.93 13.94
CA LEU A 258 0.26 -11.88 13.96
C LEU A 258 0.51 -12.77 15.17
N ASN A 259 -0.19 -12.46 16.26
CA ASN A 259 0.01 -13.12 17.54
C ASN A 259 -0.64 -14.49 17.44
N THR A 260 0.05 -15.45 16.84
CA THR A 260 -0.35 -16.86 16.81
C THR A 260 -0.28 -17.51 18.20
N ASN A 261 0.15 -16.75 19.22
CA ASN A 261 0.13 -17.15 20.63
C ASN A 261 -1.11 -16.66 21.38
N ARG A 262 -2.30 -16.78 20.80
CA ARG A 262 -3.48 -17.06 21.61
C ARG A 262 -3.71 -18.57 21.57
N LYS A 263 -3.25 -19.26 22.62
CA LYS A 263 -4.02 -20.37 23.20
C LYS A 263 -5.41 -19.84 23.55
N LYS A 264 -6.27 -19.74 22.54
CA LYS A 264 -7.71 -19.71 22.71
C LYS A 264 -8.20 -20.96 22.00
N ASP A 265 -8.28 -22.05 22.76
CA ASP A 265 -9.34 -23.04 22.55
C ASP A 265 -10.71 -22.36 22.77
N GLY A 266 -11.01 -21.36 21.95
CA GLY A 266 -12.02 -20.35 22.17
C GLY A 266 -13.08 -20.44 21.09
N PHE A 267 -14.29 -20.79 21.51
CA PHE A 267 -15.54 -20.79 20.76
C PHE A 267 -15.60 -21.75 19.55
N ILE A 268 -14.73 -21.65 18.56
CA ILE A 268 -14.81 -22.44 17.31
C ILE A 268 -14.69 -23.94 17.58
N LYS A 269 -13.76 -24.36 18.45
CA LYS A 269 -13.61 -25.77 18.85
C LYS A 269 -14.81 -26.26 19.68
N LYS A 270 -15.47 -25.39 20.45
CA LYS A 270 -16.69 -25.70 21.21
C LYS A 270 -17.91 -25.84 20.29
N VAL A 271 -18.02 -24.98 19.27
CA VAL A 271 -19.07 -25.04 18.25
C VAL A 271 -18.92 -26.32 17.40
N LEU A 272 -17.71 -26.65 16.95
CA LEU A 272 -17.44 -27.87 16.19
C LEU A 272 -17.68 -29.14 17.01
N LYS A 273 -17.38 -29.14 18.32
CA LYS A 273 -17.71 -30.29 19.20
C LYS A 273 -19.20 -30.47 19.42
N LYS A 274 -19.97 -29.37 19.46
CA LYS A 274 -21.43 -29.42 19.62
C LYS A 274 -22.13 -29.89 18.35
N LEU A 275 -21.62 -29.51 17.18
CA LEU A 275 -22.14 -29.97 15.88
C LEU A 275 -21.85 -31.45 15.63
N ALA A 276 -20.71 -31.97 16.12
CA ALA A 276 -20.37 -33.39 16.04
C ALA A 276 -21.20 -34.29 17.01
N GLN A 277 -21.92 -33.70 17.97
CA GLN A 277 -22.75 -34.41 18.94
C GLN A 277 -24.25 -34.40 18.60
N CYS A 278 -24.67 -33.65 17.58
CA CYS A 278 -26.06 -33.62 17.11
C CYS A 278 -26.29 -34.42 15.82
N GLY A 279 -25.37 -35.34 15.48
CA GLY A 279 -25.44 -36.18 14.30
C GLY A 279 -25.41 -37.67 14.64
N THR A 280 -26.46 -38.15 15.33
CA THR A 280 -26.98 -39.52 15.33
C THR A 280 -28.45 -39.45 15.72
#